data_AF-A0A811PNS7-F1
#
_entry.id   AF-A0A811PNS7-F1
#
_cell.length_a   1.000
_cell.length_b   1.000
_cell.length_c   1.000
_cell.angle_alpha   90.00
_cell.angle_beta   90.00
_cell.angle_gamma   90.00
#
_symmetry.space_group_name_H-M   'P 1'
#
loop_
_entity.id
_entity.type
_entity.pdbx_description
1 polymer ?
#
loop_
_entity_poly.entity_id
_entity_poly.type
_entity_poly.pdbx_seq_one_letter_code
_entity_poly.pdbx_strand_id
1 'polypeptide(L)'
;MALVRLAFLVFFLLAAAEFAAATRSPSAFVQNAIYSNRITIFSKTYCPHSMRAKRIFRDLKEDPYVVELDTREDGRDIQSVLLDLVGRHTVPQVFVNGQHVGGADDTVNALSNGQLEKLLGKSQSQ
;
A
#
# COMPACT_ATOMS: atom_id res chain seq x y z
N MET A 1 38.04 4.17 -29.08
CA MET A 1 37.04 3.12 -28.76
C MET A 1 36.96 2.76 -27.27
N ALA A 2 38.05 2.80 -26.50
CA ALA A 2 38.02 2.52 -25.05
C ALA A 2 37.30 3.60 -24.20
N LEU A 3 37.49 4.89 -24.53
CA LEU A 3 36.83 6.01 -23.81
C LEU A 3 35.30 5.98 -23.88
N VAL A 4 34.73 5.56 -25.03
CA VAL A 4 33.27 5.45 -25.20
C VAL A 4 32.73 4.28 -24.36
N ARG A 5 33.44 3.14 -24.30
CA ARG A 5 33.07 1.99 -23.45
C ARG A 5 33.15 2.31 -21.95
N LEU A 6 34.14 3.10 -21.53
CA LEU A 6 34.26 3.54 -20.13
C LEU A 6 33.14 4.50 -19.75
N ALA A 7 32.78 5.44 -20.62
CA ALA A 7 31.66 6.36 -20.41
C ALA A 7 30.32 5.62 -20.32
N PHE A 8 30.07 4.60 -21.16
CA PHE A 8 28.88 3.75 -21.05
C PHE A 8 28.85 2.92 -19.78
N LEU A 9 29.99 2.36 -19.34
CA LEU A 9 30.08 1.56 -18.12
C LEU A 9 29.84 2.42 -16.86
N VAL A 10 30.41 3.62 -16.83
CA VAL A 10 30.20 4.60 -15.74
C VAL A 10 28.76 5.09 -15.73
N PHE A 11 28.17 5.39 -16.88
CA PHE A 11 26.76 5.77 -16.99
C PHE A 11 25.83 4.65 -16.53
N PHE A 12 26.12 3.40 -16.89
CA PHE A 12 25.32 2.24 -16.49
C PHE A 12 25.42 1.97 -14.98
N LEU A 13 26.60 2.13 -14.39
CA LEU A 13 26.81 2.04 -12.93
C LEU A 13 26.05 3.14 -12.17
N LEU A 14 26.08 4.38 -12.68
CA LEU A 14 25.34 5.50 -12.09
C LEU A 14 23.82 5.26 -12.14
N ALA A 15 23.30 4.85 -13.29
CA ALA A 15 21.89 4.53 -13.48
C ALA A 15 21.42 3.37 -12.58
N ALA A 16 22.25 2.34 -12.39
CA ALA A 16 21.93 1.22 -11.49
C ALA A 16 21.84 1.67 -10.02
N ALA A 17 22.72 2.57 -9.58
CA ALA A 17 22.69 3.11 -8.22
C ALA A 17 21.46 3.99 -7.99
N GLU A 18 21.09 4.85 -8.94
CA GLU A 18 19.88 5.68 -8.89
C GLU A 18 18.61 4.81 -8.88
N PHE A 19 18.54 3.78 -9.73
CA PHE A 19 17.42 2.84 -9.75
C PHE A 19 17.31 2.07 -8.43
N ALA A 20 18.44 1.61 -7.88
CA ALA A 20 18.47 0.92 -6.58
C ALA A 20 18.14 1.83 -5.38
N ALA A 21 18.32 3.14 -5.50
CA ALA A 21 17.89 4.11 -4.50
C ALA A 21 16.39 4.41 -4.64
N ALA A 22 15.89 4.55 -5.87
CA ALA A 22 14.47 4.75 -6.15
C ALA A 22 13.60 3.60 -5.64
N THR A 23 14.06 2.35 -5.74
CA THR A 23 13.35 1.18 -5.18
C THR A 23 13.33 1.13 -3.65
N ARG A 24 14.15 1.93 -2.95
CA ARG A 24 14.18 2.02 -1.48
C ARG A 24 13.38 3.20 -0.92
N SER A 25 12.76 4.02 -1.76
CA SER A 25 11.95 5.13 -1.27
C SER A 25 10.65 4.63 -0.60
N PRO A 26 10.29 5.12 0.59
CA PRO A 26 8.98 4.85 1.20
C PRO A 26 7.81 5.18 0.27
N SER A 27 7.94 6.24 -0.53
CA SER A 27 6.91 6.63 -1.50
C SER A 27 6.74 5.60 -2.62
N ALA A 28 7.84 5.12 -3.21
CA ALA A 28 7.82 4.07 -4.22
C ALA A 28 7.25 2.77 -3.65
N PHE A 29 7.62 2.41 -2.42
CA PHE A 29 7.06 1.25 -1.73
C PHE A 29 5.53 1.38 -1.56
N VAL A 30 5.03 2.52 -1.08
CA VAL A 30 3.58 2.75 -0.90
C VAL A 30 2.84 2.61 -2.23
N GLN A 31 3.34 3.25 -3.30
CA GLN A 31 2.72 3.15 -4.63
C GLN A 31 2.72 1.71 -5.15
N ASN A 32 3.86 1.01 -5.04
CA ASN A 32 3.96 -0.38 -5.47
C ASN A 32 3.01 -1.28 -4.67
N ALA A 33 2.91 -1.09 -3.36
CA ALA A 33 1.99 -1.84 -2.51
C ALA A 33 0.53 -1.59 -2.92
N ILE A 34 0.15 -0.34 -3.22
CA ILE A 34 -1.22 0.02 -3.61
C ILE A 34 -1.59 -0.52 -5.00
N TYR A 35 -0.70 -0.41 -5.99
CA TYR A 35 -1.03 -0.73 -7.38
C TYR A 35 -0.67 -2.15 -7.83
N SER A 36 0.21 -2.86 -7.10
CA SER A 36 0.56 -4.25 -7.42
C SER A 36 -0.34 -5.27 -6.71
N ASN A 37 -1.18 -4.83 -5.78
CA ASN A 37 -2.06 -5.71 -5.00
C ASN A 37 -3.52 -5.27 -5.17
N ARG A 38 -4.41 -6.26 -5.29
CA ARG A 38 -5.85 -5.99 -5.40
C ARG A 38 -6.41 -5.32 -4.15
N ILE A 39 -5.88 -5.67 -2.97
CA ILE A 39 -6.26 -5.10 -1.69
C ILE A 39 -4.99 -4.87 -0.89
N THR A 40 -4.84 -3.66 -0.34
CA THR A 40 -3.69 -3.28 0.49
C THR A 40 -4.18 -2.67 1.78
N ILE A 41 -3.61 -3.12 2.91
CA ILE A 41 -3.92 -2.60 4.23
C ILE A 41 -2.62 -2.17 4.91
N PHE A 42 -2.42 -0.87 5.05
CA PHE A 42 -1.40 -0.34 5.95
C PHE A 42 -1.95 -0.42 7.38
N SER A 43 -1.25 -1.14 8.25
CA SER A 43 -1.76 -1.65 9.53
C SER A 43 -0.72 -1.45 10.64
N LYS A 44 -1.14 -1.71 11.88
CA LYS A 44 -0.22 -2.06 12.97
C LYS A 44 -0.71 -3.30 13.70
N THR A 45 0.23 -4.15 14.14
CA THR A 45 -0.10 -5.48 14.70
C THR A 45 -1.00 -5.39 15.94
N TYR A 46 -0.78 -4.39 16.79
CA TYR A 46 -1.51 -4.17 18.04
C TYR A 46 -2.81 -3.36 17.90
N CYS A 47 -3.09 -2.78 16.72
CA CYS A 47 -4.16 -1.81 16.57
C CYS A 47 -5.54 -2.51 16.41
N PRO A 48 -6.52 -2.27 17.31
CA PRO A 48 -7.83 -2.91 17.24
C PRO A 48 -8.62 -2.54 15.97
N HIS A 49 -8.51 -1.30 15.50
CA HIS A 49 -9.15 -0.86 14.25
C HIS A 49 -8.55 -1.60 13.04
N SER A 50 -7.24 -1.84 13.04
CA SER A 50 -6.58 -2.60 11.97
C SER A 50 -7.01 -4.07 11.97
N MET A 51 -7.14 -4.69 13.16
CA MET A 51 -7.69 -6.04 13.30
C MET A 51 -9.13 -6.12 12.78
N ARG A 52 -9.96 -5.10 13.04
CA ARG A 52 -11.34 -5.02 12.53
C ARG A 52 -11.38 -4.96 11.00
N ALA A 53 -10.57 -4.12 10.37
CA ALA A 53 -10.50 -4.03 8.90
C ALA A 53 -10.02 -5.36 8.28
N LYS A 54 -8.96 -5.98 8.83
CA LYS A 54 -8.47 -7.29 8.39
C LYS A 54 -9.54 -8.38 8.50
N ARG A 55 -10.34 -8.36 9.57
CA ARG A 55 -11.46 -9.28 9.77
C ARG A 55 -12.52 -9.18 8.68
N ILE A 56 -12.90 -7.97 8.24
CA ILE A 56 -13.88 -7.78 7.17
C ILE A 56 -13.44 -8.52 5.90
N PHE A 57 -12.20 -8.32 5.46
CA PHE A 57 -11.69 -8.98 4.25
C PHE A 57 -11.57 -10.50 4.41
N ARG A 58 -11.13 -10.98 5.58
CA ARG A 58 -11.11 -12.42 5.88
C ARG A 58 -12.51 -13.03 5.82
N ASP A 59 -13.51 -12.35 6.37
CA ASP A 59 -14.91 -12.82 6.39
C ASP A 59 -15.49 -12.82 4.96
N LEU A 60 -15.06 -11.88 4.10
CA LEU A 60 -15.33 -11.85 2.64
C LEU A 60 -14.52 -12.86 1.82
N LYS A 61 -13.68 -13.70 2.45
CA LYS A 61 -12.76 -14.66 1.81
C LYS A 61 -11.74 -14.00 0.87
N GLU A 62 -11.33 -12.79 1.21
CA GLU A 62 -10.27 -12.08 0.52
C GLU A 62 -8.94 -12.19 1.28
N ASP A 63 -7.84 -12.14 0.54
CA ASP A 63 -6.48 -12.17 1.07
C ASP A 63 -5.77 -10.83 0.77
N PRO A 64 -5.80 -9.86 1.70
CA PRO A 64 -5.19 -8.56 1.49
C PRO A 64 -3.67 -8.59 1.69
N TYR A 65 -2.94 -7.78 0.92
CA TYR A 65 -1.55 -7.48 1.22
C TYR A 65 -1.46 -6.53 2.41
N VAL A 66 -0.99 -7.04 3.56
CA VAL A 66 -0.90 -6.27 4.80
C VAL A 66 0.51 -5.76 5.02
N VAL A 67 0.64 -4.46 5.24
CA VAL A 67 1.91 -3.82 5.64
C VAL A 67 1.80 -3.42 7.11
N GLU A 68 2.44 -4.18 7.99
CA GLU A 68 2.51 -3.87 9.42
C GLU A 68 3.60 -2.84 9.69
N LEU A 69 3.20 -1.59 9.93
CA LEU A 69 4.12 -0.44 10.01
C LEU A 69 4.93 -0.43 11.31
N ASP A 70 4.44 -1.05 12.37
CA ASP A 70 5.15 -1.18 13.65
C ASP A 70 6.28 -2.21 13.60
N THR A 71 6.31 -3.09 12.60
CA THR A 71 7.36 -4.10 12.42
C THR A 71 8.38 -3.71 11.35
N ARG A 72 8.30 -2.50 10.81
CA ARG A 72 9.19 -1.98 9.76
C ARG A 72 10.03 -0.83 10.29
N GLU A 73 11.29 -0.78 9.87
CA GLU A 73 12.20 0.32 10.20
C GLU A 73 11.72 1.66 9.62
N ASP A 74 11.23 1.65 8.38
CA ASP A 74 10.70 2.80 7.63
C ASP A 74 9.20 3.07 7.88
N GLY A 75 8.60 2.43 8.88
CA GLY A 75 7.16 2.51 9.12
C GLY A 75 6.65 3.94 9.36
N ARG A 76 7.44 4.79 10.03
CA ARG A 76 7.12 6.20 10.25
C ARG A 76 7.15 7.02 8.96
N ASP A 77 8.11 6.72 8.07
CA ASP A 77 8.21 7.42 6.79
C ASP A 77 7.06 7.01 5.87
N ILE A 78 6.67 5.74 5.89
CA ILE A 78 5.46 5.25 5.21
C ILE A 78 4.21 5.97 5.74
N GLN A 79 4.05 6.14 7.05
CA GLN A 79 2.91 6.90 7.60
C GLN A 79 2.92 8.36 7.14
N SER A 80 4.09 8.98 6.98
CA SER A 80 4.22 10.34 6.44
C SER A 80 3.80 10.41 4.98
N VAL A 81 4.21 9.42 4.16
CA VAL A 81 3.73 9.31 2.77
C VAL A 81 2.20 9.14 2.72
N LEU A 82 1.62 8.34 3.60
CA LEU A 82 0.16 8.17 3.68
C LEU A 82 -0.54 9.47 4.09
N LEU A 83 0.04 10.24 5.01
CA LEU A 83 -0.46 11.56 5.37
C LEU A 83 -0.49 12.49 4.15
N ASP A 84 0.58 12.53 3.34
CA ASP A 84 0.63 13.35 2.13
C ASP A 84 -0.35 12.85 1.05
N LEU A 85 -0.48 11.53 0.89
CA LEU A 85 -1.28 10.91 -0.17
C LEU A 85 -2.79 11.00 0.09
N VAL A 86 -3.22 10.77 1.33
CA VAL A 86 -4.65 10.64 1.68
C VAL A 86 -5.10 11.56 2.81
N GLY A 87 -4.22 12.44 3.30
CA GLY A 87 -4.53 13.38 4.37
C GLY A 87 -4.67 12.75 5.76
N ARG A 88 -4.23 11.49 5.94
CA ARG A 88 -4.40 10.74 7.20
C ARG A 88 -3.15 9.97 7.58
N HIS A 89 -2.72 10.16 8.83
CA HIS A 89 -1.57 9.46 9.42
C HIS A 89 -1.97 8.21 10.24
N THR A 90 -3.27 7.97 10.46
CA THR A 90 -3.76 6.87 11.31
C THR A 90 -3.75 5.53 10.56
N VAL A 91 -3.72 4.43 11.31
CA VAL A 91 -3.97 3.07 10.79
C VAL A 91 -5.34 2.56 11.25
N PRO A 92 -6.02 1.72 10.46
CA PRO A 92 -5.61 1.23 9.15
C PRO A 92 -5.80 2.28 8.03
N GLN A 93 -5.08 2.12 6.92
CA GLN A 93 -5.43 2.73 5.63
C GLN A 93 -5.64 1.61 4.61
N VAL A 94 -6.87 1.52 4.08
CA VAL A 94 -7.31 0.46 3.18
C VAL A 94 -7.41 0.99 1.76
N PHE A 95 -6.86 0.21 0.81
CA PHE A 95 -6.97 0.45 -0.61
C PHE A 95 -7.50 -0.81 -1.31
N VAL A 96 -8.36 -0.64 -2.31
CA VAL A 96 -8.88 -1.71 -3.17
C VAL A 96 -8.76 -1.27 -4.62
N ASN A 97 -8.08 -2.06 -5.44
CA ASN A 97 -7.81 -1.76 -6.86
C ASN A 97 -7.23 -0.34 -7.06
N GLY A 98 -6.28 0.05 -6.21
CA GLY A 98 -5.66 1.38 -6.21
C GLY A 98 -6.53 2.50 -5.63
N GLN A 99 -7.81 2.26 -5.33
CA GLN A 99 -8.71 3.27 -4.78
C GLN A 99 -8.65 3.28 -3.26
N HIS A 100 -8.51 4.47 -2.66
CA HIS A 100 -8.52 4.65 -1.21
C HIS A 100 -9.92 4.49 -0.66
N VAL A 101 -10.10 3.54 0.26
CA VAL A 101 -11.37 3.29 0.96
C VAL A 101 -11.43 4.09 2.26
N GLY A 102 -10.31 4.20 2.97
CA GLY A 102 -10.23 4.92 4.25
C GLY A 102 -9.75 4.05 5.40
N GLY A 103 -10.22 4.37 6.61
CA GLY A 103 -9.93 3.63 7.84
C GLY A 103 -10.90 2.47 8.10
N ALA A 104 -10.90 1.98 9.33
CA ALA A 104 -11.75 0.85 9.70
C ALA A 104 -13.25 1.17 9.58
N ASP A 105 -13.68 2.34 10.04
CA ASP A 105 -15.10 2.73 9.99
C ASP A 105 -15.54 3.04 8.56
N ASP A 106 -14.68 3.67 7.75
CA ASP A 106 -14.95 3.88 6.32
C ASP A 106 -15.09 2.52 5.59
N THR A 107 -14.27 1.53 5.94
CA THR A 107 -14.35 0.17 5.38
C THR A 107 -15.66 -0.53 5.79
N VAL A 108 -16.09 -0.38 7.05
CA VAL A 108 -17.39 -0.90 7.51
C VAL A 108 -18.54 -0.24 6.77
N ASN A 109 -18.48 1.07 6.58
CA ASN A 109 -19.51 1.83 5.86
C ASN A 109 -19.56 1.43 4.38
N ALA A 110 -18.40 1.24 3.74
CA ALA A 110 -18.31 0.78 2.36
C ALA A 110 -18.87 -0.64 2.20
N LEU A 111 -18.68 -1.52 3.18
CA LEU A 111 -19.31 -2.84 3.19
C LEU A 111 -20.83 -2.72 3.34
N SER A 112 -21.31 -1.94 4.32
CA SER A 112 -22.74 -1.86 4.62
C SER A 112 -23.56 -1.21 3.51
N ASN A 113 -22.97 -0.26 2.77
CA ASN A 113 -23.61 0.38 1.63
C ASN A 113 -23.33 -0.34 0.29
N GLY A 114 -22.61 -1.45 0.32
CA GLY A 114 -22.32 -2.28 -0.84
C GLY A 114 -21.30 -1.71 -1.83
N GLN A 115 -20.64 -0.60 -1.48
CA GLN A 115 -19.55 -0.02 -2.25
C GLN A 115 -18.32 -0.94 -2.27
N LEU A 116 -18.01 -1.60 -1.15
CA LEU A 116 -16.84 -2.46 -1.04
C LEU A 116 -16.93 -3.67 -1.99
N GLU A 117 -18.09 -4.32 -2.07
CA GLU A 117 -18.37 -5.40 -3.00
C GLU A 117 -18.21 -4.94 -4.45
N LYS A 118 -18.73 -3.75 -4.77
CA LYS A 118 -18.57 -3.14 -6.09
C LYS A 118 -17.09 -2.91 -6.43
N LEU A 119 -16.30 -2.40 -5.49
CA LEU A 119 -14.86 -2.20 -5.68
C LEU A 119 -14.11 -3.53 -5.86
N LEU A 120 -14.56 -4.59 -5.21
CA LEU A 120 -14.01 -5.94 -5.32
C LEU A 120 -14.46 -6.68 -6.60
N GLY A 121 -15.37 -6.10 -7.39
CA GLY A 121 -15.96 -6.75 -8.56
C GLY A 121 -16.92 -7.89 -8.22
N LYS A 122 -17.48 -7.90 -7.01
CA LYS A 122 -18.47 -8.88 -6.56
C LYS A 122 -19.88 -8.35 -6.85
N SER A 123 -20.72 -9.19 -7.45
CA SER A 123 -22.16 -8.93 -7.51
C SER A 123 -22.71 -8.94 -6.08
N GLN A 124 -23.54 -7.96 -5.72
CA GLN A 124 -24.15 -7.95 -4.39
C GLN A 124 -25.00 -9.21 -4.22
N SER A 125 -24.59 -10.09 -3.30
CA SER A 125 -25.42 -11.19 -2.84
C SER A 125 -26.57 -10.58 -2.05
N GLN A 126 -27.77 -10.60 -2.63
CA GLN A 126 -29.02 -10.34 -1.91
C GLN A 126 -29.24 -11.41 -0.83
#